data_AF-A0A8I1IV88-F1
#
_entry.id   AF-A0A8I1IV88-F1
#
_cell.length_a   1.000
_cell.length_b   1.000
_cell.length_c   1.000
_cell.angle_alpha   90.00
_cell.angle_beta   90.00
_cell.angle_gamma   90.00
#
_symmetry.space_group_name_H-M   'P 1'
#
loop_
_entity.id
_entity.type
_entity.pdbx_description
1 polymer ?
#
loop_
_entity_poly.entity_id
_entity_poly.type
_entity_poly.pdbx_seq_one_letter_code
_entity_poly.pdbx_strand_id
1 'polypeptide(L)'
;MNFTQDVTGTGMKLENIFWKLFKIKADEINKEATLLGPDMGLFPRDLVYLLFEVEKSFAILIPEERIVGGGLLTYNSLYETIKDCLTVEKD
;
A
#
# COMPACT_ATOMS: atom_id res chain seq x y z
N MET A 1 24.59 -10.25 -12.83
CA MET A 1 23.37 -10.86 -12.26
C MET A 1 22.65 -9.76 -11.50
N ASN A 2 21.57 -9.22 -12.07
CA ASN A 2 20.89 -8.06 -11.51
C ASN A 2 19.95 -8.49 -10.38
N PHE A 3 20.09 -7.75 -9.29
CA PHE A 3 19.44 -7.92 -8.00
C PHE A 3 17.91 -8.02 -8.10
N THR A 4 17.36 -9.18 -7.74
CA THR A 4 15.94 -9.35 -7.39
C THR A 4 15.63 -8.88 -5.96
N GLN A 5 16.56 -8.17 -5.30
CA GLN A 5 16.39 -7.72 -3.91
C GLN A 5 15.47 -6.49 -3.75
N ASP A 6 15.13 -5.78 -4.84
CA ASP A 6 14.34 -4.53 -4.76
C ASP A 6 12.80 -4.76 -4.87
N VAL A 7 12.36 -5.92 -5.37
CA VAL A 7 10.93 -6.22 -5.56
C VAL A 7 10.30 -6.89 -4.32
N THR A 8 11.09 -7.54 -3.47
CA THR A 8 10.62 -8.16 -2.23
C THR A 8 10.46 -7.16 -1.08
N GLY A 9 11.21 -6.05 -1.08
CA GLY A 9 11.22 -5.07 0.00
C GLY A 9 9.91 -4.29 0.16
N THR A 10 9.34 -3.81 -0.95
CA THR A 10 8.10 -3.02 -0.92
C THR A 10 6.92 -3.84 -0.41
N GLY A 11 6.80 -5.09 -0.85
CA GLY A 11 5.72 -5.98 -0.44
C GLY A 11 5.78 -6.28 1.06
N MET A 12 6.93 -6.73 1.56
CA MET A 12 7.13 -7.01 2.99
C MET A 12 6.88 -5.77 3.85
N LYS A 13 7.29 -4.58 3.38
CA LYS A 13 7.07 -3.33 4.11
C LYS A 13 5.60 -2.94 4.15
N LEU A 14 4.86 -3.10 3.05
CA LEU A 14 3.42 -2.86 3.02
C LEU A 14 2.66 -3.85 3.91
N GLU A 15 3.00 -5.14 3.84
CA GLU A 15 2.44 -6.18 4.73
C GLU A 15 2.67 -5.84 6.22
N ASN A 16 3.87 -5.34 6.57
CA ASN A 16 4.16 -4.88 7.92
C ASN A 16 3.29 -3.70 8.36
N ILE A 17 2.92 -2.80 7.45
CA ILE A 17 1.99 -1.69 7.75
C ILE A 17 0.59 -2.24 8.05
N PHE A 18 0.09 -3.18 7.25
CA PHE A 18 -1.20 -3.84 7.49
C PHE A 18 -1.25 -4.56 8.84
N TRP A 19 -0.18 -5.29 9.18
CA TRP A 19 -0.06 -5.91 10.49
C TRP A 19 -0.03 -4.88 11.62
N LYS A 20 0.77 -3.82 11.47
CA LYS A 20 0.93 -2.78 12.50
C LYS A 20 -0.39 -2.08 12.81
N LEU A 21 -1.10 -1.61 11.78
CA LEU A 21 -2.30 -0.80 11.90
C LEU A 21 -3.55 -1.62 12.20
N PHE A 22 -3.72 -2.77 11.54
CA PHE A 22 -5.01 -3.47 11.48
C PHE A 22 -4.96 -4.90 12.03
N LYS A 23 -3.78 -5.40 12.38
CA LYS A 23 -3.56 -6.81 12.80
C LYS A 23 -3.92 -7.83 11.71
N ILE A 24 -3.88 -7.42 10.45
CA ILE A 24 -4.04 -8.30 9.29
C ILE A 24 -2.68 -8.89 8.92
N LYS A 25 -2.56 -10.20 8.92
CA LYS A 25 -1.33 -10.91 8.51
C LYS A 25 -1.23 -10.98 6.99
N ALA A 26 0.00 -11.18 6.49
CA ALA A 26 0.25 -11.24 5.05
C ALA A 26 -0.57 -12.33 4.32
N ASP A 27 -0.82 -13.48 4.96
CA ASP A 27 -1.63 -14.58 4.42
C ASP A 27 -3.14 -14.33 4.48
N GLU A 28 -3.57 -13.33 5.25
CA GLU A 28 -4.98 -12.89 5.36
C GLU A 28 -5.32 -11.77 4.36
N ILE A 29 -4.32 -11.16 3.71
CA ILE A 29 -4.54 -10.09 2.73
C ILE A 29 -5.14 -10.66 1.44
N ASN A 30 -6.40 -10.33 1.19
CA ASN A 30 -6.99 -10.51 -0.12
C ASN A 30 -6.56 -9.38 -1.06
N LYS A 31 -5.68 -9.70 -2.01
CA LYS A 31 -4.99 -8.71 -2.84
C LYS A 31 -5.90 -7.93 -3.80
N GLU A 32 -7.01 -8.55 -4.20
CA GLU A 32 -7.98 -8.02 -5.16
C GLU A 32 -9.23 -7.48 -4.49
N ALA A 33 -9.44 -7.77 -3.20
CA ALA A 33 -10.58 -7.25 -2.46
C ALA A 33 -10.48 -5.73 -2.31
N THR A 34 -11.64 -5.09 -2.24
CA THR A 34 -11.70 -3.68 -1.87
C THR A 34 -11.19 -3.55 -0.43
N LEU A 35 -10.23 -2.65 -0.22
CA LEU A 35 -9.72 -2.32 1.11
C LEU A 35 -10.84 -1.81 2.00
N LEU A 36 -11.72 -0.95 1.47
CA LEU A 36 -12.90 -0.49 2.19
C LEU A 36 -13.98 -1.56 2.24
N GLY A 37 -14.43 -1.91 3.45
CA GLY A 37 -15.61 -2.76 3.64
C GLY A 37 -15.28 -4.14 4.23
N PRO A 38 -16.22 -5.08 4.15
CA PRO A 38 -16.19 -6.29 4.96
C PRO A 38 -15.09 -7.28 4.56
N ASP A 39 -14.65 -7.28 3.30
CA ASP A 39 -13.66 -8.26 2.79
C ASP A 39 -12.29 -8.09 3.46
N MET A 40 -11.89 -6.85 3.73
CA MET A 40 -10.65 -6.51 4.43
C MET A 40 -10.91 -5.99 5.85
N GLY A 41 -12.17 -5.78 6.23
CA GLY A 41 -12.58 -5.29 7.55
C GLY A 41 -12.19 -3.83 7.85
N LEU A 42 -11.82 -3.04 6.83
CA LEU A 42 -11.37 -1.66 7.03
C LEU A 42 -12.52 -0.66 6.82
N PHE A 43 -12.52 0.37 7.64
CA PHE A 43 -13.45 1.50 7.58
C PHE A 43 -12.78 2.71 6.91
N PRO A 44 -13.55 3.75 6.51
CA PRO A 44 -12.97 4.94 5.86
C PRO A 44 -11.84 5.59 6.67
N ARG A 45 -11.96 5.65 8.00
CA ARG A 45 -10.91 6.17 8.89
C ARG A 45 -9.59 5.38 8.78
N ASP A 46 -9.69 4.07 8.58
CA ASP A 46 -8.53 3.18 8.56
C ASP A 46 -7.73 3.39 7.27
N LEU A 47 -8.41 3.70 6.16
CA LEU A 47 -7.76 4.09 4.91
C LEU A 47 -7.00 5.41 5.02
N VAL A 48 -7.49 6.36 5.82
CA VAL A 48 -6.77 7.61 6.12
C VAL A 48 -5.48 7.31 6.89
N TYR A 49 -5.54 6.46 7.91
CA TYR A 49 -4.32 6.02 8.64
C TYR A 49 -3.36 5.23 7.74
N LEU A 50 -3.89 4.38 6.86
CA LEU A 50 -3.08 3.63 5.88
C LEU A 50 -2.32 4.58 4.97
N LEU A 51 -2.99 5.58 4.40
CA LEU A 51 -2.37 6.58 3.53
C LEU A 51 -1.20 7.29 4.24
N PHE A 52 -1.45 7.85 5.42
CA PHE A 52 -0.42 8.55 6.19
C PHE A 52 0.77 7.65 6.57
N GLU A 53 0.51 6.41 6.99
CA GLU A 53 1.58 5.48 7.37
C GLU A 53 2.37 5.01 6.16
N VAL A 54 1.73 4.84 4.99
CA VAL A 54 2.41 4.51 3.72
C VAL A 54 3.33 5.66 3.31
N GLU A 55 2.81 6.88 3.19
CA GLU A 55 3.62 8.05 2.81
C GLU A 55 4.82 8.23 3.73
N LYS A 56 4.59 8.17 5.04
CA LYS A 56 5.65 8.23 6.05
C LYS A 56 6.66 7.10 5.92
N SER A 57 6.18 5.86 5.79
CA SER A 57 7.06 4.69 5.79
C SER A 57 7.92 4.65 4.55
N PHE A 58 7.35 4.96 3.38
CA PHE A 58 8.03 4.92 2.10
C PHE A 58 8.74 6.22 1.74
N ALA A 59 8.56 7.29 2.55
CA ALA A 59 9.08 8.63 2.30
C ALA A 59 8.60 9.23 0.95
N ILE A 60 7.39 8.86 0.54
CA ILE A 60 6.74 9.32 -0.70
C ILE A 60 5.54 10.21 -0.38
N LEU A 61 5.04 10.93 -1.39
CA LEU A 61 3.72 11.56 -1.39
C LEU A 61 2.86 10.88 -2.46
N ILE A 62 1.65 10.45 -2.11
CA ILE A 62 0.71 9.89 -3.10
C ILE A 62 -0.17 11.02 -3.63
N PRO A 63 -0.11 11.34 -4.94
CA PRO A 63 -0.91 12.42 -5.51
C PRO A 63 -2.42 12.17 -5.37
N GLU A 64 -3.20 13.23 -5.19
CA GLU A 64 -4.66 13.14 -5.07
C GLU A 64 -5.28 12.47 -6.31
N GLU A 65 -4.74 12.74 -7.50
CA GLU A 65 -5.20 12.16 -8.75
C GLU A 65 -5.04 10.63 -8.77
N ARG A 66 -3.98 10.11 -8.11
CA ARG A 66 -3.77 8.67 -7.96
C ARG A 66 -4.76 8.07 -6.98
N ILE A 67 -5.12 8.78 -5.91
CA ILE A 67 -6.14 8.34 -4.94
C ILE A 67 -7.51 8.28 -5.61
N VAL A 68 -7.93 9.36 -6.27
CA VAL A 68 -9.21 9.46 -7.00
C VAL A 68 -9.27 8.43 -8.14
N GLY A 69 -8.14 8.15 -8.78
CA GLY A 69 -8.00 7.11 -9.81
C GLY A 69 -8.07 5.67 -9.30
N GLY A 70 -8.29 5.43 -8.00
CA GLY A 70 -8.41 4.10 -7.43
C GLY A 70 -7.10 3.50 -6.91
N GLY A 71 -6.05 4.31 -6.74
CA GLY A 71 -4.78 3.87 -6.18
C GLY A 71 -4.89 3.26 -4.79
N LEU A 72 -5.91 3.63 -4.00
CA LEU A 72 -6.18 3.09 -2.66
C LEU A 72 -7.38 2.11 -2.62
N LEU A 73 -7.78 1.54 -3.77
CA LEU A 73 -8.96 0.67 -3.84
C LEU A 73 -8.71 -0.74 -3.31
N THR A 74 -7.62 -1.38 -3.74
CA THR A 74 -7.21 -2.74 -3.35
C THR A 74 -5.78 -2.73 -2.84
N TYR A 75 -5.32 -3.84 -2.25
CA TYR A 75 -3.91 -3.98 -1.89
C TYR A 75 -3.01 -3.88 -3.13
N ASN A 76 -3.39 -4.53 -4.24
CA ASN A 76 -2.58 -4.50 -5.47
C ASN A 76 -2.52 -3.10 -6.09
N SER A 77 -3.63 -2.34 -6.10
CA SER A 77 -3.62 -0.97 -6.60
C SER A 77 -2.72 -0.06 -5.75
N LEU A 78 -2.72 -0.26 -4.43
CA LEU A 78 -1.87 0.50 -3.50
C LEU A 78 -0.40 0.14 -3.68
N TYR A 79 -0.11 -1.15 -3.82
CA TYR A 79 1.25 -1.63 -4.06
C TYR A 79 1.85 -1.02 -5.34
N GLU A 80 1.09 -1.02 -6.44
CA GLU A 80 1.53 -0.40 -7.69
C GLU A 80 1.63 1.13 -7.58
N THR A 81 0.72 1.77 -6.83
CA THR A 81 0.82 3.22 -6.56
C THR A 81 2.10 3.58 -5.81
N ILE A 82 2.49 2.80 -4.81
CA ILE A 82 3.75 3.00 -4.08
C ILE A 82 4.95 2.82 -5.01
N LYS A 83 4.93 1.79 -5.86
CA LYS A 83 6.02 1.55 -6.82
C LYS A 83 6.18 2.71 -7.80
N ASP A 84 5.07 3.20 -8.36
CA ASP A 84 5.10 4.33 -9.28
C ASP A 84 5.73 5.56 -8.59
N CYS A 85 5.30 5.90 -7.37
CA CYS A 85 5.88 7.01 -6.61
C CYS A 85 7.39 6.84 -6.34
N LEU A 86 7.86 5.64 -6.00
CA LEU A 86 9.28 5.37 -5.77
C LEU A 86 10.15 5.46 -7.02
N THR A 87 9.58 5.27 -8.21
CA THR A 87 10.31 5.41 -9.48
C THR A 87 10.53 6.86 -9.89
N VAL A 88 9.65 7.77 -9.47
CA VAL A 88 9.72 9.21 -9.81
C VAL A 88 10.80 9.95 -9.02
N GLU A 89 11.21 9.46 -7.85
CA GLU A 89 12.26 10.09 -7.02
C GLU A 89 13.70 9.81 -7.49
N LYS A 90 13.90 9.04 -8.58
CA LYS A 90 15.22 8.66 -9.08
C LYS A 90 15.75 9.50 -10.25
N ASP A 91 15.04 10.57 -10.64
CA ASP A 91 15.47 11.52 -11.69
C ASP A 91 15.99 12.84 -11.11
#